data_AF-A0A0J7KW01-F1
#
_entry.id   AF-A0A0J7KW01-F1
#
_cell.length_a   1.000
_cell.length_b   1.000
_cell.length_c   1.000
_cell.angle_alpha   90.00
_cell.angle_beta   90.00
_cell.angle_gamma   90.00
#
_symmetry.space_group_name_H-M   'P 1'
#
loop_
_entity.id
_entity.type
_entity.pdbx_description
1 polymer ?
#
loop_
_entity_poly.entity_id
_entity_poly.type
_entity_poly.pdbx_seq_one_letter_code
_entity_poly.pdbx_strand_id
1 'polypeptide(L)'
;MNMVSDFYHDSSVGNQIDVVLVRMIYLEKEKEEIDLLISPDAENTLESFAKWAEKMNPKDDTHPNHYDIAVLITRYDICSEGTNCDLMGLAHVAAACDSAKAACINEDSGLLLGIVVAHEKVGCDWVIDSGAIEDKCGICKGDGTKCSPVQGEFIETVSQSAYTKIVRVPKGARSVEVSERKPSENILAVKLEKDKTYCINGDNREFKSGDYECAGTMIIYTHPEPDKEVVEMKGPISEDIEIQYAFFKPQDNPGIDYKYYMRSMNVSYTPKYIWDFVGWSECSAKCDGGTMTSEASCIEEQGGRVTPNFCDGIPRPEAKSRVCNQTPCPAK
;
A
#
# COMPACT_ATOMS: atom_id res chain seq x y z
N MET A 1 8.55 21.88 1.87
CA MET A 1 9.99 21.57 1.98
C MET A 1 10.57 21.77 3.36
N ASN A 2 10.29 22.85 4.11
CA ASN A 2 10.78 22.97 5.50
C ASN A 2 10.32 21.80 6.38
N MET A 3 9.01 21.49 6.38
CA MET A 3 8.48 20.34 7.12
C MET A 3 9.13 19.01 6.70
N VAL A 4 9.42 18.83 5.40
CA VAL A 4 10.12 17.65 4.89
C VAL A 4 11.53 17.54 5.51
N SER A 5 12.26 18.66 5.54
CA SER A 5 13.56 18.73 6.23
C SER A 5 13.43 18.43 7.72
N ASP A 6 12.43 18.99 8.39
CA ASP A 6 12.20 18.76 9.82
C ASP A 6 11.89 17.28 10.11
N PHE A 7 11.10 16.61 9.26
CA PHE A 7 10.86 15.17 9.37
C PHE A 7 12.13 14.36 9.18
N TYR A 8 12.96 14.70 8.19
CA TYR A 8 14.23 14.02 7.93
C TYR A 8 15.32 14.32 8.96
N HIS A 9 15.19 15.42 9.72
CA HIS A 9 16.04 15.74 10.86
C HIS A 9 15.55 15.16 12.18
N ASP A 10 14.36 14.55 12.22
CA ASP A 10 13.87 13.92 13.43
C ASP A 10 14.76 12.73 13.81
N SER A 11 15.14 12.67 15.07
CA SER A 11 16.04 11.63 15.59
C SER A 11 15.52 10.20 15.42
N SER A 12 14.20 10.00 15.25
CA SER A 12 13.59 8.69 15.00
C SER A 12 13.91 8.12 13.63
N VAL A 13 14.32 8.95 12.66
CA VAL A 13 14.76 8.51 11.32
C VAL A 13 16.08 7.75 11.38
N GLY A 14 16.88 7.95 12.43
CA GLY A 14 18.12 7.20 12.68
C GLY A 14 19.32 7.59 11.82
N ASN A 15 19.09 8.21 10.66
CA ASN A 15 20.12 8.80 9.80
C ASN A 15 19.91 10.32 9.70
N GLN A 16 21.00 11.07 9.68
CA GLN A 16 20.93 12.51 9.39
C GLN A 16 20.76 12.69 7.88
N ILE A 17 19.56 13.11 7.46
CA ILE A 17 19.24 13.38 6.06
C ILE A 17 19.03 14.88 5.90
N ASP A 18 19.90 15.52 5.11
CA ASP A 18 19.80 16.94 4.79
C ASP A 18 19.10 17.13 3.44
N VAL A 19 17.93 17.77 3.45
CA VAL A 19 17.21 18.11 2.22
C VAL A 19 17.77 19.41 1.65
N VAL A 20 18.45 19.31 0.52
CA VAL A 20 19.00 20.47 -0.21
C VAL A 20 18.12 20.77 -1.44
N LEU A 21 17.48 21.94 -1.45
CA LEU A 21 16.74 22.39 -2.62
C LEU A 21 17.71 22.93 -3.68
N VAL A 22 18.02 22.11 -4.68
CA VAL A 22 18.90 22.49 -5.80
C VAL A 22 18.24 23.50 -6.73
N ARG A 23 16.97 23.26 -7.10
CA ARG A 23 16.24 24.08 -8.08
C ARG A 23 14.73 23.99 -7.83
N MET A 24 14.05 25.13 -7.97
CA MET A 24 12.58 25.21 -7.99
C MET A 24 12.14 25.76 -9.35
N ILE A 25 11.25 25.05 -10.02
CA ILE A 25 10.68 25.44 -11.32
C ILE A 25 9.18 25.62 -11.13
N TYR A 26 8.69 26.82 -11.43
CA TYR A 26 7.26 27.11 -11.44
C TYR A 26 6.71 26.88 -12.85
N LEU A 27 5.75 25.98 -12.98
CA LEU A 27 5.11 25.65 -14.26
C LEU A 27 3.83 26.49 -14.38
N GLU A 28 3.86 27.56 -15.17
CA GLU A 28 2.73 28.51 -15.25
C GLU A 28 1.65 28.11 -16.27
N LYS A 29 2.02 27.36 -17.32
CA LYS A 29 1.09 26.84 -18.34
C LYS A 29 1.52 25.48 -18.82
N GLU A 30 0.75 24.46 -18.44
CA GLU A 30 0.93 23.06 -18.85
C GLU A 30 0.99 22.88 -20.39
N LYS A 31 0.32 23.75 -21.16
CA LYS A 31 0.36 23.76 -22.64
C LYS A 31 1.65 24.31 -23.27
N GLU A 32 2.49 25.00 -22.50
CA GLU A 32 3.73 25.63 -22.98
C GLU A 32 4.98 24.78 -22.63
N GLU A 33 4.84 23.79 -21.76
CA GLU A 33 5.88 22.83 -21.42
C GLU A 33 5.79 21.61 -22.34
N ILE A 34 6.68 21.56 -23.33
CA ILE A 34 6.78 20.44 -24.26
C ILE A 34 7.19 19.19 -23.46
N ASP A 35 6.39 18.12 -23.55
CA ASP A 35 6.63 16.78 -22.99
C ASP A 35 6.31 16.55 -21.49
N LEU A 36 5.50 17.39 -20.83
CA LEU A 36 5.00 17.10 -19.47
C LEU A 36 3.46 17.01 -19.46
N LEU A 37 2.94 15.84 -19.12
CA LEU A 37 1.52 15.55 -18.97
C LEU A 37 1.19 15.35 -17.48
N ILE A 38 0.29 16.17 -16.94
CA ILE A 38 -0.30 15.96 -15.62
C ILE A 38 -1.75 15.57 -15.82
N SER A 39 -2.17 14.47 -15.19
CA SER A 39 -3.50 13.93 -15.36
C SER A 39 -4.03 13.34 -14.06
N PRO A 40 -5.35 13.08 -13.96
CA PRO A 40 -5.93 12.32 -12.85
C PRO A 40 -5.47 10.86 -12.76
N ASP A 41 -4.57 10.43 -13.63
CA ASP A 41 -3.92 9.13 -13.54
C ASP A 41 -2.52 9.34 -12.95
N ALA A 42 -2.35 8.93 -11.69
CA ALA A 42 -1.11 9.09 -10.95
C ALA A 42 0.07 8.38 -11.62
N GLU A 43 -0.14 7.18 -12.16
CA GLU A 43 0.94 6.42 -12.80
C GLU A 43 1.41 7.11 -14.08
N ASN A 44 0.47 7.53 -14.94
CA ASN A 44 0.78 8.26 -16.17
C ASN A 44 1.47 9.60 -15.88
N THR A 45 1.01 10.31 -14.84
CA THR A 45 1.63 11.57 -14.39
C THR A 45 3.04 11.35 -13.87
N LEU A 46 3.26 10.28 -13.08
CA LEU A 46 4.59 9.93 -12.57
C LEU A 46 5.54 9.57 -13.71
N GLU A 47 5.12 8.74 -14.66
CA GLU A 47 5.95 8.35 -15.80
C GLU A 47 6.30 9.56 -16.69
N SER A 48 5.32 10.43 -16.97
CA SER A 48 5.56 11.65 -17.74
C SER A 48 6.52 12.59 -17.02
N PHE A 49 6.34 12.79 -15.72
CA PHE A 49 7.17 13.66 -14.93
C PHE A 49 8.59 13.12 -14.76
N ALA A 50 8.76 11.80 -14.57
CA ALA A 50 10.07 11.17 -14.47
C ALA A 50 10.91 11.38 -15.75
N LYS A 51 10.30 11.21 -16.93
CA LYS A 51 10.96 11.48 -18.22
C LYS A 51 11.34 12.95 -18.39
N TRP A 52 10.43 13.86 -18.03
CA TRP A 52 10.69 15.29 -18.08
C TRP A 52 11.82 15.68 -17.12
N ALA A 53 11.80 15.16 -15.90
CA ALA A 53 12.83 15.37 -14.89
C ALA A 53 14.18 14.82 -15.34
N GLU A 54 14.24 13.63 -15.94
CA GLU A 54 15.48 13.08 -16.46
C GLU A 54 16.09 13.98 -17.55
N LYS A 55 15.26 14.47 -18.48
CA LYS A 55 15.67 15.38 -19.56
C LYS A 55 16.21 16.70 -19.02
N MET A 56 15.68 17.17 -17.90
CA MET A 56 16.05 18.44 -17.25
C MET A 56 17.24 18.32 -16.27
N ASN A 57 17.70 17.10 -15.99
CA ASN A 57 18.79 16.83 -15.05
C ASN A 57 20.14 16.73 -15.79
N PRO A 58 21.12 17.60 -15.49
CA PRO A 58 22.48 17.43 -15.99
C PRO A 58 23.03 16.02 -15.66
N LYS A 59 23.61 15.33 -16.65
CA LYS A 59 24.15 13.96 -16.46
C LYS A 59 25.46 13.90 -15.67
N ASP A 60 26.06 15.05 -15.36
CA ASP A 60 27.26 15.15 -14.54
C ASP A 60 26.85 15.45 -13.09
N ASP A 61 27.06 14.47 -12.19
CA ASP A 61 26.68 14.55 -10.79
C ASP A 61 27.42 15.67 -10.02
N THR A 62 28.52 16.18 -10.58
CA THR A 62 29.26 17.32 -9.99
C THR A 62 28.69 18.67 -10.40
N HIS A 63 27.73 18.69 -11.34
CA HIS A 63 27.12 19.91 -11.82
C HIS A 63 26.24 20.54 -10.72
N PRO A 64 26.32 21.86 -10.45
CA PRO A 64 25.60 22.49 -9.33
C PRO A 64 24.06 22.45 -9.46
N ASN A 65 23.55 22.18 -10.66
CA ASN A 65 22.11 22.00 -10.92
C ASN A 65 21.71 20.51 -11.09
N HIS A 66 22.63 19.57 -10.88
CA HIS A 66 22.29 18.15 -10.79
C HIS A 66 21.50 17.92 -9.50
N TYR A 67 20.45 17.11 -9.57
CA TYR A 67 19.66 16.71 -8.41
C TYR A 67 19.48 15.19 -8.40
N ASP A 68 19.44 14.64 -7.19
CA ASP A 68 19.20 13.21 -7.02
C ASP A 68 17.72 12.87 -7.27
N ILE A 69 16.79 13.71 -6.80
CA ILE A 69 15.35 13.43 -6.83
C ILE A 69 14.57 14.64 -7.32
N ALA A 70 13.64 14.42 -8.25
CA ALA A 70 12.65 15.40 -8.66
C ALA A 70 11.33 15.21 -7.91
N VAL A 71 10.72 16.31 -7.46
CA VAL A 71 9.43 16.31 -6.76
C VAL A 71 8.47 17.19 -7.52
N LEU A 72 7.39 16.60 -8.05
CA LEU A 72 6.27 17.35 -8.61
C LEU A 72 5.26 17.63 -7.51
N ILE A 73 4.85 18.88 -7.41
CA ILE A 73 3.76 19.32 -6.54
C ILE A 73 2.69 19.89 -7.46
N THR A 74 1.47 19.37 -7.36
CA THR A 74 0.36 19.76 -8.24
C THR A 74 -0.93 19.96 -7.45
N ARG A 75 -1.76 20.89 -7.91
CA ARG A 75 -3.15 21.06 -7.42
C ARG A 75 -4.17 20.26 -8.20
N TYR A 76 -3.72 19.61 -9.28
CA TYR A 76 -4.57 18.65 -9.96
C TYR A 76 -4.78 17.46 -9.03
N ASP A 77 -6.03 17.01 -8.93
CA ASP A 77 -6.35 15.70 -8.38
C ASP A 77 -5.61 14.68 -9.25
N ILE A 78 -4.55 14.09 -8.68
CA ILE A 78 -3.75 13.06 -9.35
C ILE A 78 -4.39 11.69 -9.20
N CYS A 79 -5.56 11.63 -8.57
CA CYS A 79 -6.38 10.45 -8.54
C CYS A 79 -7.57 10.57 -9.50
N SER A 80 -7.97 9.44 -10.06
CA SER A 80 -8.99 9.46 -11.09
C SER A 80 -10.38 9.44 -10.49
N GLU A 81 -11.28 10.27 -11.01
CA GLU A 81 -12.70 10.31 -10.64
C GLU A 81 -13.35 8.91 -10.62
N GLY A 82 -14.09 8.61 -9.53
CA GLY A 82 -15.00 7.45 -9.45
C GLY A 82 -14.77 6.47 -8.29
N THR A 83 -13.77 6.69 -7.45
CA THR A 83 -13.49 5.92 -6.23
C THR A 83 -13.14 6.89 -5.10
N ASN A 84 -13.55 6.62 -3.86
CA ASN A 84 -13.04 7.35 -2.69
C ASN A 84 -11.52 7.15 -2.64
N CYS A 85 -10.77 8.05 -3.26
CA CYS A 85 -9.34 7.92 -3.43
C CYS A 85 -8.63 8.91 -2.53
N ASP A 86 -7.88 8.38 -1.57
CA ASP A 86 -7.06 9.15 -0.63
C ASP A 86 -5.59 9.21 -1.08
N LEU A 87 -5.30 8.97 -2.37
CA LEU A 87 -3.94 8.97 -2.92
C LEU A 87 -3.42 10.41 -3.02
N MET A 88 -2.53 10.78 -2.10
CA MET A 88 -1.92 12.12 -2.07
C MET A 88 -0.53 12.17 -2.71
N GLY A 89 0.09 11.02 -3.00
CA GLY A 89 1.43 10.96 -3.58
C GLY A 89 1.73 9.60 -4.21
N LEU A 90 2.71 9.59 -5.12
CA LEU A 90 3.19 8.38 -5.77
C LEU A 90 4.66 8.51 -6.18
N ALA A 91 5.41 7.43 -5.99
CA ALA A 91 6.80 7.30 -6.41
C ALA A 91 7.16 5.89 -6.89
N HIS A 92 8.19 5.81 -7.73
CA HIS A 92 8.85 4.53 -7.94
C HIS A 92 9.59 4.10 -6.68
N VAL A 93 9.27 2.88 -6.22
CA VAL A 93 9.98 2.23 -5.11
C VAL A 93 11.40 1.96 -5.55
N ALA A 94 12.35 2.31 -4.70
CA ALA A 94 13.76 2.06 -4.94
C ALA A 94 14.27 2.62 -6.29
N ALA A 95 14.14 3.94 -6.46
CA ALA A 95 14.55 4.61 -7.68
C ALA A 95 15.19 5.99 -7.48
N ALA A 96 15.58 6.39 -6.26
CA ALA A 96 16.19 7.71 -6.04
C ALA A 96 17.53 7.87 -6.77
N CYS A 97 18.30 6.80 -6.96
CA CYS A 97 19.55 6.81 -7.72
C CYS A 97 19.38 6.36 -9.18
N ASP A 98 18.17 5.96 -9.60
CA ASP A 98 17.86 5.69 -11.01
C ASP A 98 17.39 6.98 -11.68
N SER A 99 18.28 7.64 -12.42
CA SER A 99 17.98 8.95 -13.03
C SER A 99 16.70 8.96 -13.91
N ALA A 100 16.26 7.83 -14.45
CA ALA A 100 15.05 7.73 -15.27
C ALA A 100 13.76 7.60 -14.44
N LYS A 101 13.89 7.26 -13.14
CA LYS A 101 12.78 6.96 -12.22
C LYS A 101 12.87 7.73 -10.90
N ALA A 102 13.88 8.57 -10.71
CA ALA A 102 14.13 9.38 -9.52
C ALA A 102 13.16 10.56 -9.40
N ALA A 103 11.87 10.25 -9.35
CA ALA A 103 10.79 11.22 -9.29
C ALA A 103 9.70 10.78 -8.29
N CYS A 104 9.02 11.74 -7.68
CA CYS A 104 7.73 11.53 -7.04
C CYS A 104 6.77 12.65 -7.40
N ILE A 105 5.48 12.33 -7.38
CA ILE A 105 4.39 13.27 -7.60
C ILE A 105 3.57 13.37 -6.32
N ASN A 106 3.11 14.57 -5.99
CA ASN A 106 2.38 14.83 -4.75
C ASN A 106 1.28 15.86 -5.00
N GLU A 107 0.09 15.57 -4.49
CA GLU A 107 -1.04 16.49 -4.49
C GLU A 107 -0.91 17.52 -3.37
N ASP A 108 -1.10 18.80 -3.70
CA ASP A 108 -1.12 19.90 -2.75
C ASP A 108 -2.42 19.89 -1.91
N SER A 109 -2.37 19.12 -0.82
CA SER A 109 -3.40 19.11 0.23
C SER A 109 -3.13 20.12 1.35
N GLY A 110 -2.30 21.14 1.10
CA GLY A 110 -1.89 22.14 2.08
C GLY A 110 -0.71 21.68 2.95
N LEU A 111 -0.77 21.88 4.28
CA LEU A 111 0.37 21.59 5.16
C LEU A 111 0.72 20.09 5.28
N LEU A 112 -0.26 19.21 5.05
CA LEU A 112 -0.04 17.75 5.08
C LEU A 112 0.90 17.27 3.96
N LEU A 113 1.04 18.03 2.87
CA LEU A 113 1.97 17.77 1.77
C LEU A 113 3.40 17.48 2.26
N GLY A 114 3.83 18.11 3.36
CA GLY A 114 5.16 17.87 3.94
C GLY A 114 5.39 16.43 4.40
N ILE A 115 4.35 15.75 4.89
CA ILE A 115 4.41 14.35 5.31
C ILE A 115 4.45 13.45 4.07
N VAL A 116 3.60 13.73 3.10
CA VAL A 116 3.47 12.94 1.87
C VAL A 116 4.80 12.90 1.12
N VAL A 117 5.43 14.06 0.91
CA VAL A 117 6.74 14.13 0.22
C VAL A 117 7.83 13.36 0.96
N ALA A 118 7.79 13.30 2.30
CA ALA A 118 8.75 12.54 3.09
C ALA A 118 8.51 11.02 3.02
N HIS A 119 7.25 10.59 2.95
CA HIS A 119 6.87 9.17 2.89
C HIS A 119 7.36 8.47 1.62
N GLU A 120 7.22 9.11 0.46
CA GLU A 120 7.39 8.51 -0.86
C GLU A 120 8.82 8.03 -1.21
N LYS A 121 9.81 8.19 -0.32
CA LYS A 121 11.22 7.92 -0.64
C LYS A 121 11.98 7.05 0.35
N VAL A 122 11.37 6.54 1.42
CA VAL A 122 12.09 5.84 2.50
C VAL A 122 11.70 4.36 2.58
N GLY A 123 12.68 3.44 2.49
CA GLY A 123 12.47 2.01 2.76
C GLY A 123 12.28 1.72 4.26
N CYS A 124 11.88 0.51 4.64
CA CYS A 124 11.64 0.17 6.06
C CYS A 124 12.89 0.27 6.96
N ASP A 125 14.07 0.33 6.36
CA ASP A 125 15.37 0.43 7.03
C ASP A 125 15.83 1.88 7.19
N TRP A 126 14.94 2.83 6.90
CA TRP A 126 15.19 4.27 7.00
C TRP A 126 16.29 4.76 6.04
N VAL A 127 16.53 3.97 4.99
CA VAL A 127 17.44 4.31 3.90
C VAL A 127 16.59 4.59 2.67
N ILE A 128 16.84 5.76 2.07
CA ILE A 128 16.23 6.13 0.81
C ILE A 128 16.68 5.11 -0.24
N ASP A 129 15.74 4.61 -1.04
CA ASP A 129 16.05 3.71 -2.17
C ASP A 129 16.72 2.37 -1.78
N SER A 130 16.47 1.86 -0.58
CA SER A 130 17.07 0.58 -0.17
C SER A 130 16.39 -0.66 -0.74
N GLY A 131 15.19 -0.50 -1.32
CA GLY A 131 14.29 -1.61 -1.66
C GLY A 131 13.89 -2.48 -0.45
N ALA A 132 14.18 -2.02 0.77
CA ALA A 132 13.93 -2.76 1.99
C ALA A 132 12.44 -2.78 2.28
N ILE A 133 11.90 -3.99 2.42
CA ILE A 133 10.51 -4.19 2.80
C ILE A 133 10.43 -4.86 4.16
N GLU A 134 9.37 -4.51 4.90
CA GLU A 134 8.99 -5.17 6.13
C GLU A 134 8.34 -6.51 5.80
N ASP A 135 8.80 -7.59 6.44
CA ASP A 135 8.17 -8.90 6.30
C ASP A 135 6.84 -8.96 7.07
N LYS A 136 6.06 -10.04 6.90
CA LYS A 136 4.76 -10.19 7.60
C LYS A 136 4.90 -10.25 9.14
N CYS A 137 6.11 -10.46 9.65
CA CYS A 137 6.44 -10.45 11.08
C CYS A 137 6.70 -9.05 11.63
N GLY A 138 6.72 -8.04 10.77
CA GLY A 138 7.01 -6.67 11.11
C GLY A 138 8.50 -6.39 11.31
N ILE A 139 9.36 -7.12 10.60
CA ILE A 139 10.82 -6.97 10.65
C ILE A 139 11.30 -6.46 9.30
N CYS A 140 11.95 -5.31 9.31
CA CYS A 140 12.58 -4.78 8.12
C CYS A 140 13.73 -5.67 7.64
N LYS A 141 13.79 -5.95 6.32
CA LYS A 141 14.70 -6.94 5.72
C LYS A 141 14.60 -8.32 6.39
N GLY A 142 13.42 -8.60 6.93
CA GLY A 142 13.13 -9.87 7.58
C GLY A 142 13.13 -11.03 6.60
N ASP A 143 13.53 -12.19 7.10
CA ASP A 143 13.63 -13.43 6.35
C ASP A 143 12.31 -14.21 6.30
N GLY A 144 11.23 -13.65 6.89
CA GLY A 144 9.90 -14.26 6.98
C GLY A 144 9.76 -15.33 8.08
N THR A 145 10.80 -15.61 8.87
CA THR A 145 10.84 -16.80 9.76
C THR A 145 10.53 -16.53 11.23
N LYS A 146 10.48 -15.25 11.65
CA LYS A 146 10.31 -14.91 13.08
C LYS A 146 8.86 -14.97 13.57
N CYS A 147 7.94 -15.27 12.67
CA CYS A 147 6.53 -15.45 12.93
C CYS A 147 6.00 -16.60 12.07
N SER A 148 4.84 -17.12 12.42
CA SER A 148 4.15 -18.15 11.65
C SER A 148 2.72 -17.72 11.39
N PRO A 149 2.16 -18.05 10.22
CA PRO A 149 0.79 -17.71 9.89
C PRO A 149 -0.18 -18.54 10.73
N VAL A 150 -1.25 -17.89 11.17
CA VAL A 150 -2.48 -18.50 11.66
C VAL A 150 -3.57 -18.11 10.67
N GLN A 151 -4.20 -19.10 10.06
CA GLN A 151 -5.19 -18.88 9.01
C GLN A 151 -6.35 -19.86 9.14
N GLY A 152 -7.50 -19.46 8.60
CA GLY A 152 -8.68 -20.31 8.56
C GLY A 152 -9.76 -19.68 7.70
N GLU A 153 -10.88 -20.38 7.64
CA GLU A 153 -12.08 -19.95 6.91
C GLU A 153 -13.28 -19.92 7.87
N PHE A 154 -14.25 -19.06 7.56
CA PHE A 154 -15.54 -19.02 8.24
C PHE A 154 -16.66 -19.12 7.22
N ILE A 155 -17.42 -20.21 7.31
CA ILE A 155 -18.49 -20.58 6.38
C ILE A 155 -19.82 -20.85 7.10
N GLU A 156 -19.86 -20.67 8.42
CA GLU A 156 -21.06 -20.95 9.22
C GLU A 156 -22.16 -19.93 8.94
N THR A 157 -23.42 -20.33 9.09
CA THR A 157 -24.58 -19.45 8.92
C THR A 157 -25.42 -19.40 10.19
N VAL A 158 -26.22 -18.35 10.31
CA VAL A 158 -27.13 -18.13 11.44
C VAL A 158 -28.59 -18.17 11.02
N SER A 159 -29.47 -18.57 11.94
CA SER A 159 -30.92 -18.61 11.71
C SER A 159 -31.61 -17.25 11.86
N GLN A 160 -30.96 -16.29 12.51
CA GLN A 160 -31.46 -14.94 12.79
C GLN A 160 -30.32 -13.93 12.67
N SER A 161 -30.66 -12.66 12.43
CA SER A 161 -29.67 -11.60 12.33
C SER A 161 -28.87 -11.46 13.63
N ALA A 162 -27.54 -11.55 13.52
CA ALA A 162 -26.65 -11.56 14.67
C ALA A 162 -25.21 -11.20 14.28
N TYR A 163 -24.47 -10.65 15.23
CA TYR A 163 -23.01 -10.57 15.18
C TYR A 163 -22.43 -11.92 15.60
N THR A 164 -21.78 -12.61 14.68
CA THR A 164 -21.15 -13.91 14.93
C THR A 164 -19.65 -13.76 14.93
N LYS A 165 -18.98 -14.33 15.93
CA LYS A 165 -17.52 -14.30 16.01
C LYS A 165 -16.90 -15.20 14.94
N ILE A 166 -16.04 -14.64 14.10
CA ILE A 166 -15.19 -15.36 13.14
C ILE A 166 -13.98 -15.91 13.89
N VAL A 167 -13.17 -15.00 14.46
CA VAL A 167 -11.90 -15.36 15.11
C VAL A 167 -11.53 -14.33 16.17
N ARG A 168 -10.84 -14.79 17.21
CA ARG A 168 -10.15 -13.94 18.18
C ARG A 168 -8.70 -13.78 17.72
N VAL A 169 -8.25 -12.55 17.52
CA VAL A 169 -6.87 -12.24 17.17
C VAL A 169 -6.16 -11.69 18.41
N PRO A 170 -5.14 -12.39 18.94
CA PRO A 170 -4.52 -12.01 20.21
C PRO A 170 -3.50 -10.87 20.05
N LYS A 171 -3.28 -10.14 21.14
CA LYS A 171 -2.23 -9.13 21.31
C LYS A 171 -0.91 -9.61 20.74
N GLY A 172 -0.26 -8.73 19.99
CA GLY A 172 1.03 -8.99 19.34
C GLY A 172 0.92 -9.62 17.96
N ALA A 173 -0.28 -9.96 17.49
CA ALA A 173 -0.50 -10.37 16.12
C ALA A 173 -0.16 -9.25 15.13
N ARG A 174 0.33 -9.64 13.95
CA ARG A 174 0.71 -8.76 12.84
C ARG A 174 0.12 -9.23 11.53
N SER A 175 0.09 -8.33 10.55
CA SER A 175 -0.40 -8.59 9.20
C SER A 175 -1.74 -9.35 9.21
N VAL A 176 -2.70 -8.82 9.97
CA VAL A 176 -4.07 -9.33 10.03
C VAL A 176 -4.72 -8.99 8.70
N GLU A 177 -5.35 -9.97 8.08
CA GLU A 177 -6.05 -9.86 6.80
C GLU A 177 -7.33 -10.70 6.92
N VAL A 178 -8.47 -10.09 6.66
CA VAL A 178 -9.77 -10.74 6.64
C VAL A 178 -10.48 -10.31 5.37
N SER A 179 -10.87 -11.26 4.54
CA SER A 179 -11.42 -10.99 3.22
C SER A 179 -12.65 -11.86 2.95
N GLU A 180 -13.68 -11.25 2.41
CA GLU A 180 -14.80 -11.99 1.85
C GLU A 180 -14.46 -12.60 0.51
N ARG A 181 -14.86 -13.86 0.29
CA ARG A 181 -14.64 -14.55 -0.99
C ARG A 181 -15.48 -13.96 -2.12
N LYS A 182 -16.66 -13.42 -1.79
CA LYS A 182 -17.65 -12.84 -2.72
C LYS A 182 -18.39 -11.70 -2.03
N PRO A 183 -18.93 -10.74 -2.81
CA PRO A 183 -19.82 -9.71 -2.27
C PRO A 183 -20.99 -10.28 -1.46
N SER A 184 -21.36 -9.61 -0.36
CA SER A 184 -22.54 -9.92 0.46
C SER A 184 -23.12 -8.65 1.07
N GLU A 185 -24.41 -8.69 1.44
CA GLU A 185 -25.06 -7.60 2.20
C GLU A 185 -24.78 -7.67 3.71
N ASN A 186 -24.07 -8.72 4.14
CA ASN A 186 -23.55 -8.83 5.50
C ASN A 186 -22.20 -8.15 5.59
N ILE A 187 -21.81 -7.73 6.79
CA ILE A 187 -20.60 -6.91 6.97
C ILE A 187 -19.67 -7.50 8.03
N LEU A 188 -18.37 -7.38 7.82
CA LEU A 188 -17.29 -7.58 8.76
C LEU A 188 -17.33 -6.48 9.83
N ALA A 189 -17.04 -6.85 11.06
CA ALA A 189 -16.91 -5.93 12.17
C ALA A 189 -15.71 -6.30 13.04
N VAL A 190 -15.08 -5.30 13.63
CA VAL A 190 -13.93 -5.49 14.52
C VAL A 190 -14.25 -4.87 15.87
N LYS A 191 -14.08 -5.66 16.92
CA LYS A 191 -14.40 -5.27 18.29
C LYS A 191 -13.22 -5.55 19.21
N LEU A 192 -12.89 -4.60 20.08
CA LEU A 192 -11.91 -4.80 21.14
C LEU A 192 -12.46 -5.79 22.18
N GLU A 193 -11.65 -6.76 22.61
CA GLU A 193 -12.14 -7.80 23.52
C GLU A 193 -12.28 -7.29 24.96
N LYS A 194 -11.44 -6.35 25.38
CA LYS A 194 -11.34 -5.91 26.78
C LYS A 194 -12.51 -5.02 27.20
N ASP A 195 -12.79 -3.98 26.42
CA ASP A 195 -13.82 -2.98 26.71
C ASP A 195 -15.12 -3.20 25.90
N LYS A 196 -15.11 -4.14 24.95
CA LYS A 196 -16.22 -4.48 24.05
C LYS A 196 -16.63 -3.34 23.11
N THR A 197 -15.74 -2.40 22.84
CA THR A 197 -15.97 -1.30 21.91
C THR A 197 -15.72 -1.76 20.47
N TYR A 198 -16.59 -1.37 19.54
CA TYR A 198 -16.37 -1.61 18.11
C TYR A 198 -15.40 -0.59 17.54
N CYS A 199 -14.37 -1.07 16.86
CA CYS A 199 -13.47 -0.24 16.06
C CYS A 199 -14.11 0.14 14.72
N ILE A 200 -14.77 -0.83 14.08
CA ILE A 200 -15.57 -0.62 12.86
C ILE A 200 -16.87 -1.43 12.94
N ASN A 201 -17.88 -0.95 12.23
CA ASN A 201 -19.12 -1.66 11.94
C ASN A 201 -19.91 -2.16 13.17
N GLY A 202 -19.90 -1.37 14.24
CA GLY A 202 -20.77 -1.57 15.42
C GLY A 202 -22.19 -1.04 15.21
N ASP A 203 -23.09 -1.38 16.14
CA ASP A 203 -24.47 -0.84 16.20
C ASP A 203 -25.29 -1.00 14.90
N ASN A 204 -25.05 -2.07 14.13
CA ASN A 204 -25.69 -2.35 12.85
C ASN A 204 -25.46 -1.26 11.78
N ARG A 205 -24.33 -0.55 11.86
CA ARG A 205 -24.00 0.52 10.92
C ARG A 205 -22.67 0.25 10.24
N GLU A 206 -22.72 0.16 8.92
CA GLU A 206 -21.53 0.07 8.09
C GLU A 206 -20.81 1.43 8.02
N PHE A 207 -19.48 1.38 8.09
CA PHE A 207 -18.57 2.50 7.94
C PHE A 207 -18.17 2.61 6.46
N LYS A 208 -17.61 3.75 6.06
CA LYS A 208 -17.07 3.87 4.70
C LYS A 208 -15.69 3.23 4.63
N SER A 209 -15.22 2.91 3.42
CA SER A 209 -13.81 2.59 3.22
C SER A 209 -12.91 3.70 3.80
N GLY A 210 -11.81 3.33 4.43
CA GLY A 210 -10.87 4.24 5.05
C GLY A 210 -10.07 3.61 6.19
N ASP A 211 -9.30 4.46 6.87
CA ASP A 211 -8.40 4.06 7.95
C ASP A 211 -9.00 4.36 9.33
N TYR A 212 -8.98 3.37 10.23
CA TYR A 212 -9.59 3.48 11.56
C TYR A 212 -8.65 3.00 12.66
N GLU A 213 -8.51 3.77 13.74
CA GLU A 213 -7.68 3.38 14.87
C GLU A 213 -8.32 2.21 15.65
N CYS A 214 -7.53 1.16 15.91
CA CYS A 214 -7.95 0.00 16.68
C CYS A 214 -6.76 -0.71 17.31
N ALA A 215 -6.84 -1.01 18.62
CA ALA A 215 -5.83 -1.78 19.34
C ALA A 215 -4.38 -1.27 19.09
N GLY A 216 -4.18 0.06 19.12
CA GLY A 216 -2.86 0.68 18.96
C GLY A 216 -2.26 0.60 17.54
N THR A 217 -3.06 0.28 16.53
CA THR A 217 -2.70 0.29 15.10
C THR A 217 -3.87 0.84 14.28
N MET A 218 -3.69 0.94 12.96
CA MET A 218 -4.76 1.24 12.02
C MET A 218 -5.34 -0.03 11.41
N ILE A 219 -6.67 -0.07 11.30
CA ILE A 219 -7.43 -0.91 10.38
C ILE A 219 -7.51 -0.17 9.05
N ILE A 220 -7.20 -0.86 7.96
CA ILE A 220 -7.47 -0.45 6.60
C ILE A 220 -8.70 -1.24 6.16
N TYR A 221 -9.84 -0.57 6.05
CA TYR A 221 -11.11 -1.20 5.66
C TYR A 221 -11.49 -0.74 4.25
N THR A 222 -11.66 -1.69 3.33
CA THR A 222 -11.85 -1.41 1.91
C THR A 222 -12.91 -2.29 1.27
N HIS A 223 -13.40 -1.81 0.14
CA HIS A 223 -14.36 -2.51 -0.72
C HIS A 223 -13.74 -2.71 -2.11
N PRO A 224 -12.91 -3.74 -2.35
CA PRO A 224 -12.29 -4.00 -3.65
C PRO A 224 -13.30 -4.22 -4.78
N GLU A 225 -14.47 -4.74 -4.46
CA GLU A 225 -15.63 -4.85 -5.36
C GLU A 225 -16.84 -4.30 -4.61
N PRO A 226 -17.93 -3.86 -5.29
CA PRO A 226 -19.16 -3.48 -4.61
C PRO A 226 -19.60 -4.57 -3.62
N ASP A 227 -19.85 -4.18 -2.37
CA ASP A 227 -20.30 -5.05 -1.27
C ASP A 227 -19.35 -6.21 -0.90
N LYS A 228 -18.09 -6.20 -1.37
CA LYS A 228 -17.08 -7.18 -0.96
C LYS A 228 -16.09 -6.49 -0.04
N GLU A 229 -15.95 -6.99 1.18
CA GLU A 229 -15.17 -6.33 2.21
C GLU A 229 -13.80 -6.97 2.45
N VAL A 230 -12.83 -6.10 2.76
CA VAL A 230 -11.49 -6.48 3.21
C VAL A 230 -11.09 -5.62 4.40
N VAL A 231 -10.56 -6.28 5.44
CA VAL A 231 -10.00 -5.66 6.64
C VAL A 231 -8.54 -6.07 6.76
N GLU A 232 -7.64 -5.08 6.75
CA GLU A 232 -6.21 -5.31 6.95
C GLU A 232 -5.68 -4.53 8.17
N MET A 233 -4.73 -5.12 8.89
CA MET A 233 -4.00 -4.45 9.98
C MET A 233 -2.53 -4.86 9.94
N LYS A 234 -1.62 -3.90 9.75
CA LYS A 234 -0.17 -4.17 9.81
C LYS A 234 0.27 -4.63 11.20
N GLY A 235 -0.27 -3.99 12.25
CA GLY A 235 0.05 -4.31 13.63
C GLY A 235 1.47 -3.87 14.04
N PRO A 236 1.97 -4.31 15.21
CA PRO A 236 1.39 -5.32 16.08
C PRO A 236 0.21 -4.75 16.87
N ILE A 237 -0.86 -5.53 17.04
CA ILE A 237 -1.99 -5.09 17.87
C ILE A 237 -1.62 -5.10 19.36
N SER A 238 -2.02 -4.05 20.10
CA SER A 238 -1.64 -3.82 21.50
C SER A 238 -2.52 -4.56 22.51
N GLU A 239 -3.66 -5.06 22.07
CA GLU A 239 -4.65 -5.83 22.83
C GLU A 239 -5.39 -6.82 21.93
N ASP A 240 -6.16 -7.71 22.55
CA ASP A 240 -6.91 -8.75 21.84
C ASP A 240 -8.15 -8.15 21.16
N ILE A 241 -8.39 -8.55 19.90
CA ILE A 241 -9.55 -8.14 19.12
C ILE A 241 -10.39 -9.35 18.72
N GLU A 242 -11.67 -9.11 18.49
CA GLU A 242 -12.65 -10.06 18.00
C GLU A 242 -13.12 -9.60 16.62
N ILE A 243 -12.81 -10.41 15.61
CA ILE A 243 -13.35 -10.24 14.27
C ILE A 243 -14.72 -10.92 14.24
N GLN A 244 -15.74 -10.19 13.80
CA GLN A 244 -17.11 -10.66 13.72
C GLN A 244 -17.69 -10.47 12.32
N TYR A 245 -18.72 -11.24 12.02
CA TYR A 245 -19.58 -11.06 10.87
C TYR A 245 -20.99 -10.72 11.33
N ALA A 246 -21.48 -9.57 10.90
CA ALA A 246 -22.82 -9.09 11.19
C ALA A 246 -23.77 -9.56 10.09
N PHE A 247 -24.60 -10.55 10.44
CA PHE A 247 -25.59 -11.09 9.52
C PHE A 247 -26.85 -10.21 9.46
N PHE A 248 -27.00 -9.43 8.39
CA PHE A 248 -28.26 -8.78 8.00
C PHE A 248 -29.17 -9.70 7.21
N LYS A 249 -28.58 -10.56 6.36
CA LYS A 249 -29.23 -11.66 5.66
C LYS A 249 -28.81 -13.01 6.26
N PRO A 250 -29.62 -13.57 7.17
CA PRO A 250 -29.37 -14.90 7.71
C PRO A 250 -29.29 -15.94 6.58
N GLN A 251 -28.43 -16.95 6.73
CA GLN A 251 -28.13 -17.99 5.73
C GLN A 251 -27.33 -17.55 4.49
N ASP A 252 -27.02 -16.26 4.34
CA ASP A 252 -26.07 -15.81 3.33
C ASP A 252 -24.68 -15.68 3.97
N ASN A 253 -23.72 -16.52 3.56
CA ASN A 253 -22.32 -16.36 3.94
C ASN A 253 -21.47 -16.67 2.69
N PRO A 254 -20.75 -15.69 2.12
CA PRO A 254 -19.94 -15.90 0.92
C PRO A 254 -18.72 -16.81 1.19
N GLY A 255 -18.41 -17.06 2.47
CA GLY A 255 -17.17 -17.61 2.95
C GLY A 255 -16.17 -16.48 3.20
N ILE A 256 -15.54 -16.50 4.37
CA ILE A 256 -14.60 -15.47 4.80
C ILE A 256 -13.27 -16.14 5.08
N ASP A 257 -12.21 -15.66 4.45
CA ASP A 257 -10.85 -16.09 4.71
C ASP A 257 -10.19 -15.12 5.67
N TYR A 258 -9.50 -15.64 6.68
CA TYR A 258 -8.69 -14.82 7.58
C TYR A 258 -7.29 -15.38 7.72
N LYS A 259 -6.33 -14.47 7.88
CA LYS A 259 -4.92 -14.76 8.11
C LYS A 259 -4.31 -13.70 9.00
N TYR A 260 -3.47 -14.10 9.92
CA TYR A 260 -2.63 -13.21 10.72
C TYR A 260 -1.35 -13.92 11.14
N TYR A 261 -0.37 -13.19 11.62
CA TYR A 261 0.94 -13.72 11.97
C TYR A 261 1.23 -13.56 13.44
N MET A 262 1.68 -14.65 14.07
CA MET A 262 2.09 -14.69 15.46
C MET A 262 3.58 -14.97 15.55
N ARG A 263 4.24 -14.30 16.51
CA ARG A 263 5.66 -14.55 16.79
C ARG A 263 5.89 -16.04 17.02
N SER A 264 6.89 -16.59 16.34
CA SER A 264 7.23 -18.00 16.36
C SER A 264 8.68 -18.18 16.78
N MET A 265 8.94 -19.22 17.57
CA MET A 265 10.30 -19.65 17.92
C MET A 265 10.64 -20.99 17.28
N ASN A 266 9.92 -21.39 16.22
CA ASN A 266 10.15 -22.67 15.57
C ASN A 266 11.48 -22.66 14.80
N VAL A 267 12.54 -23.12 15.47
CA VAL A 267 13.89 -23.17 14.89
C VAL A 267 14.08 -24.34 13.91
N SER A 268 13.12 -25.28 13.83
CA SER A 268 13.21 -26.43 12.92
C SER A 268 12.72 -26.16 11.50
N TYR A 269 12.05 -25.03 11.28
CA TYR A 269 11.60 -24.66 9.94
C TYR A 269 12.78 -24.22 9.08
N THR A 270 12.91 -24.82 7.90
CA THR A 270 13.89 -24.41 6.89
C THR A 270 13.17 -23.54 5.86
N PRO A 271 13.52 -22.25 5.73
CA PRO A 271 12.80 -21.33 4.86
C PRO A 271 13.00 -21.71 3.39
N LYS A 272 11.97 -21.47 2.59
CA LYS A 272 12.01 -21.65 1.14
C LYS A 272 11.61 -20.37 0.46
N TYR A 273 12.48 -19.88 -0.42
CA TYR A 273 12.29 -18.65 -1.16
C TYR A 273 11.98 -18.95 -2.62
N ILE A 274 10.98 -18.27 -3.16
CA ILE A 274 10.59 -18.36 -4.58
C ILE A 274 10.23 -16.99 -5.11
N TRP A 275 10.43 -16.80 -6.41
CA TRP A 275 9.83 -15.68 -7.13
C TRP A 275 8.38 -16.01 -7.46
N ASP A 276 7.45 -15.16 -7.02
CA ASP A 276 6.04 -15.30 -7.35
C ASP A 276 5.36 -13.95 -7.58
N PHE A 277 4.20 -13.97 -8.24
CA PHE A 277 3.44 -12.79 -8.62
C PHE A 277 2.34 -12.53 -7.59
N VAL A 278 2.48 -11.44 -6.82
CA VAL A 278 1.62 -11.15 -5.65
C VAL A 278 0.34 -10.39 -6.01
N GLY A 279 0.26 -9.86 -7.23
CA GLY A 279 -0.87 -9.05 -7.69
C GLY A 279 -0.59 -8.41 -9.04
N TRP A 280 -1.60 -7.75 -9.59
CA TRP A 280 -1.48 -6.90 -10.78
C TRP A 280 -1.45 -5.44 -10.35
N SER A 281 -0.74 -4.60 -11.11
CA SER A 281 -0.89 -3.15 -11.05
C SER A 281 -2.33 -2.75 -11.35
N GLU A 282 -2.68 -1.50 -11.07
CA GLU A 282 -3.88 -0.93 -11.66
C GLU A 282 -3.77 -0.93 -13.19
N CYS A 283 -4.93 -0.77 -13.84
CA CYS A 283 -4.95 -0.68 -15.28
C CYS A 283 -4.47 0.70 -15.71
N SER A 284 -3.50 0.77 -16.63
CA SER A 284 -2.94 2.03 -17.16
C SER A 284 -3.94 2.94 -17.90
N ALA A 285 -5.20 2.51 -18.06
CA ALA A 285 -6.27 3.28 -18.68
C ALA A 285 -7.62 2.85 -18.12
N LYS A 286 -8.55 3.78 -17.88
CA LYS A 286 -9.90 3.48 -17.35
C LYS A 286 -10.89 2.95 -18.39
N CYS A 287 -10.66 3.22 -19.68
CA CYS A 287 -11.49 2.82 -20.80
C CYS A 287 -10.66 2.87 -22.09
N ASP A 288 -11.19 2.36 -23.21
CA ASP A 288 -10.53 2.23 -24.52
C ASP A 288 -9.27 1.35 -24.55
N GLY A 289 -9.08 0.52 -23.53
CA GLY A 289 -7.97 -0.41 -23.42
C GLY A 289 -6.75 0.18 -22.71
N GLY A 290 -6.28 -0.53 -21.68
CA GLY A 290 -5.02 -0.27 -20.97
C GLY A 290 -4.24 -1.56 -20.76
N THR A 291 -3.09 -1.47 -20.11
CA THR A 291 -2.28 -2.62 -19.71
C THR A 291 -2.08 -2.59 -18.21
N MET A 292 -2.21 -3.74 -17.56
CA MET A 292 -1.72 -3.92 -16.21
C MET A 292 -0.54 -4.88 -16.22
N THR A 293 0.42 -4.64 -15.32
CA THR A 293 1.66 -5.39 -15.21
C THR A 293 1.74 -6.09 -13.87
N SER A 294 2.47 -7.20 -13.82
CA SER A 294 2.70 -7.94 -12.60
C SER A 294 4.18 -8.29 -12.53
N GLU A 295 4.87 -7.71 -11.55
CA GLU A 295 6.26 -8.01 -11.27
C GLU A 295 6.39 -9.15 -10.25
N ALA A 296 7.34 -10.05 -10.51
CA ALA A 296 7.66 -11.08 -9.54
C ALA A 296 8.30 -10.45 -8.29
N SER A 297 7.80 -10.84 -7.12
CA SER A 297 8.36 -10.52 -5.81
C SER A 297 8.95 -11.76 -5.16
N CYS A 298 9.94 -11.57 -4.29
CA CYS A 298 10.51 -12.67 -3.52
C CYS A 298 9.57 -13.03 -2.36
N ILE A 299 9.18 -14.30 -2.29
CA ILE A 299 8.22 -14.82 -1.32
C ILE A 299 8.88 -15.93 -0.50
N GLU A 300 8.73 -15.87 0.82
CA GLU A 300 8.96 -16.98 1.74
C GLU A 300 7.67 -17.80 1.87
N GLU A 301 7.78 -19.13 1.76
CA GLU A 301 6.64 -20.08 1.69
C GLU A 301 5.59 -19.88 2.80
N GLN A 302 5.99 -19.52 4.02
CA GLN A 302 5.09 -19.26 5.14
C GLN A 302 4.98 -17.77 5.49
N GLY A 303 6.07 -17.02 5.35
CA GLY A 303 6.22 -15.61 5.73
C GLY A 303 5.73 -14.60 4.70
N GLY A 304 5.37 -15.03 3.49
CA GLY A 304 4.90 -14.14 2.43
C GLY A 304 6.02 -13.30 1.83
N ARG A 305 5.70 -12.08 1.39
CA ARG A 305 6.67 -11.21 0.69
C ARG A 305 7.85 -10.83 1.59
N VAL A 306 9.06 -11.01 1.08
CA VAL A 306 10.34 -10.65 1.72
C VAL A 306 11.21 -9.83 0.76
N THR A 307 12.31 -9.29 1.28
CA THR A 307 13.24 -8.48 0.48
C THR A 307 13.80 -9.31 -0.70
N PRO A 308 13.93 -8.73 -1.91
CA PRO A 308 14.38 -9.42 -3.12
C PRO A 308 15.63 -10.31 -2.96
N ASN A 309 16.60 -9.87 -2.16
CA ASN A 309 17.91 -10.53 -2.01
C ASN A 309 17.81 -11.97 -1.46
N PHE A 310 16.73 -12.35 -0.78
CA PHE A 310 16.54 -13.74 -0.33
C PHE A 310 16.32 -14.73 -1.48
N CYS A 311 15.95 -14.22 -2.66
CA CYS A 311 15.82 -14.99 -3.89
C CYS A 311 17.04 -14.86 -4.82
N ASP A 312 18.17 -14.32 -4.32
CA ASP A 312 19.41 -14.21 -5.08
C ASP A 312 19.88 -15.60 -5.56
N GLY A 313 20.22 -15.69 -6.84
CA GLY A 313 20.59 -16.96 -7.48
C GLY A 313 19.41 -17.80 -7.98
N ILE A 314 18.16 -17.41 -7.70
CA ILE A 314 16.97 -17.98 -8.32
C ILE A 314 16.60 -17.13 -9.54
N PRO A 315 16.43 -17.71 -10.74
CA PRO A 315 16.05 -16.96 -11.93
C PRO A 315 14.74 -16.20 -11.71
N ARG A 316 14.79 -14.85 -11.79
CA ARG A 316 13.60 -14.00 -11.68
C ARG A 316 12.76 -14.11 -12.96
N PRO A 317 11.49 -14.52 -12.88
CA PRO A 317 10.60 -14.55 -14.04
C PRO A 317 10.41 -13.16 -14.64
N GLU A 318 10.22 -13.10 -15.96
CA GLU A 318 9.85 -11.86 -16.64
C GLU A 318 8.49 -11.36 -16.16
N ALA A 319 8.34 -10.04 -16.10
CA ALA A 319 7.09 -9.41 -15.72
C ALA A 319 5.97 -9.83 -16.68
N LYS A 320 4.80 -10.13 -16.12
CA LYS A 320 3.60 -10.45 -16.91
C LYS A 320 2.86 -9.17 -17.24
N SER A 321 2.26 -9.10 -18.42
CA SER A 321 1.36 -8.01 -18.80
C SER A 321 0.04 -8.58 -19.34
N ARG A 322 -1.06 -7.88 -19.09
CA ARG A 322 -2.36 -8.19 -19.69
C ARG A 322 -3.16 -6.93 -19.99
N VAL A 323 -4.00 -7.01 -21.01
CA VAL A 323 -4.89 -5.92 -21.41
C VAL A 323 -6.05 -5.84 -20.44
N CYS A 324 -6.51 -4.62 -20.16
CA CYS A 324 -7.60 -4.30 -19.25
C CYS A 324 -8.45 -3.15 -19.80
N ASN A 325 -9.64 -2.94 -19.23
CA ASN A 325 -10.55 -1.82 -19.53
C ASN A 325 -10.82 -1.57 -21.03
N GLN A 326 -11.09 -2.64 -21.79
CA GLN A 326 -11.32 -2.59 -23.24
C GLN A 326 -12.65 -1.92 -23.67
N THR A 327 -13.50 -1.57 -22.72
CA THR A 327 -14.77 -0.88 -22.98
C THR A 327 -14.52 0.55 -23.47
N PRO A 328 -15.20 1.01 -24.53
CA PRO A 328 -15.02 2.36 -25.02
C PRO A 328 -15.31 3.44 -23.98
N CYS A 329 -14.57 4.54 -24.02
CA CYS A 329 -14.83 5.65 -23.13
C CYS A 329 -16.20 6.31 -23.43
N PRO A 330 -16.92 6.81 -22.41
CA PRO A 330 -18.15 7.57 -22.62
C PRO A 330 -17.91 8.76 -23.56
N ALA A 331 -18.84 8.99 -24.49
CA ALA A 331 -18.78 10.16 -25.36
C ALA A 331 -18.94 11.45 -24.51
N LYS A 332 -18.05 12.42 -24.75
CA LYS A 332 -18.11 13.77 -24.16
C LYS A 332 -19.30 14.58 -24.64
#